data_AF-A0A8T7GPF8-F1
#
_entry.id   AF-A0A8T7GPF8-F1
#
_cell.length_a   1.000
_cell.length_b   1.000
_cell.length_c   1.000
_cell.angle_alpha   90.00
_cell.angle_beta   90.00
_cell.angle_gamma   90.00
#
_symmetry.space_group_name_H-M   'P 1'
#
loop_
_entity.id
_entity.type
_entity.pdbx_description
1 polymer ?
#
loop_
_entity_poly.entity_id
_entity_poly.type
_entity_poly.pdbx_seq_one_letter_code
_entity_poly.pdbx_strand_id
1 'polypeptide(L)'
;MPRLAEGAEVVPVEEILRRPRDVLRLLVTARSCRCHIVDYPFTVLASRDGVRVRITVGIGSIVCSGGCGVGGWLLEEPAWCYGRRIGDCKCLYHGSGEGAAMLEALGVHVEVVGSLGELLDSAARGARGVALLPGSKSLEVSVGGGVCGRLRSMNPLHPVGVFGKADGHVCVERLAEPVGPAARGLTPLLGIGRKTVAWLFRGMGEAVLYGFEPSEAPSPLGVAALVGALYTCGVED
;
A
#
# COMPACT_ATOMS: atom_id res chain seq x y z
N MET A 1 -13.89 13.70 -3.98
CA MET A 1 -13.47 13.30 -5.35
C MET A 1 -12.59 14.38 -5.96
N PRO A 2 -11.26 14.23 -5.90
CA PRO A 2 -10.35 15.21 -6.48
C PRO A 2 -10.36 15.14 -8.02
N ARG A 3 -10.44 16.32 -8.64
CA ARG A 3 -10.14 16.50 -10.07
C ARG A 3 -8.63 16.65 -10.22
N LEU A 4 -8.00 15.70 -10.90
CA LEU A 4 -6.60 15.79 -11.32
C LEU A 4 -6.47 16.85 -12.40
N ALA A 5 -5.45 17.68 -12.30
CA ALA A 5 -5.15 18.71 -13.30
C ALA A 5 -4.47 18.09 -14.53
N GLU A 6 -4.60 18.78 -15.66
CA GLU A 6 -3.70 18.59 -16.80
C GLU A 6 -2.25 18.78 -16.35
N GLY A 7 -1.34 17.97 -16.91
CA GLY A 7 0.07 17.94 -16.54
C GLY A 7 0.39 17.14 -15.28
N ALA A 8 -0.60 16.53 -14.60
CA ALA A 8 -0.34 15.59 -13.52
C ALA A 8 0.48 14.39 -14.02
N GLU A 9 1.41 13.91 -13.19
CA GLU A 9 2.28 12.78 -13.50
C GLU A 9 1.66 11.47 -12.98
N VAL A 10 1.40 10.53 -13.88
CA VAL A 10 0.83 9.22 -13.59
C VAL A 10 1.91 8.16 -13.71
N VAL A 11 2.10 7.37 -12.66
CA VAL A 11 2.94 6.17 -12.68
C VAL A 11 2.03 4.94 -12.60
N PRO A 12 1.80 4.25 -13.73
CA PRO A 12 0.94 3.07 -13.79
C PRO A 12 1.44 1.96 -12.86
N VAL A 13 0.51 1.15 -12.37
CA VAL A 13 0.85 0.05 -11.44
C VAL A 13 1.75 -0.98 -12.13
N GLU A 14 1.59 -1.17 -13.43
CA GLU A 14 2.44 -2.04 -14.25
C GLU A 14 3.90 -1.58 -14.28
N GLU A 15 4.15 -0.26 -14.25
CA GLU A 15 5.50 0.29 -14.20
C GLU A 15 6.12 0.12 -12.81
N ILE A 16 5.33 0.37 -11.76
CA ILE A 16 5.67 0.09 -10.36
C ILE A 16 6.07 -1.38 -10.18
N LEU A 17 5.31 -2.31 -10.76
CA LEU A 17 5.57 -3.76 -10.70
C LEU A 17 6.83 -4.17 -11.47
N ARG A 18 7.12 -3.52 -12.60
CA ARG A 18 8.33 -3.80 -13.40
C ARG A 18 9.59 -3.24 -12.76
N ARG A 19 9.48 -2.13 -12.01
CA ARG A 19 10.61 -1.41 -11.42
C ARG A 19 10.37 -1.11 -9.94
N PRO A 20 10.25 -2.14 -9.09
CA PRO A 20 9.94 -1.97 -7.67
C PRO A 20 11.00 -1.14 -6.92
N ARG A 21 12.24 -1.11 -7.42
CA ARG A 21 13.35 -0.31 -6.86
C ARG A 21 13.10 1.18 -6.93
N ASP A 22 12.37 1.62 -7.95
CA ASP A 22 12.18 3.04 -8.23
C ASP A 22 11.04 3.62 -7.40
N VAL A 23 10.19 2.78 -6.81
CA VAL A 23 9.00 3.19 -6.05
C VAL A 23 9.36 3.98 -4.80
N LEU A 24 10.37 3.53 -4.04
CA LEU A 24 10.80 4.27 -2.85
C LEU A 24 11.36 5.64 -3.23
N ARG A 25 12.17 5.69 -4.29
CA ARG A 25 12.70 6.96 -4.82
C ARG A 25 11.56 7.88 -5.26
N LEU A 26 10.62 7.35 -6.02
CA LEU A 26 9.41 8.05 -6.46
C LEU A 26 8.64 8.64 -5.27
N LEU A 27 8.37 7.84 -4.24
CA LEU A 27 7.60 8.25 -3.08
C LEU A 27 8.33 9.28 -2.20
N VAL A 28 9.66 9.18 -2.09
CA VAL A 28 10.48 10.18 -1.40
C VAL A 28 10.48 11.50 -2.17
N THR A 29 10.68 11.48 -3.49
CA THR A 29 10.60 12.67 -4.35
C THR A 29 9.21 13.30 -4.29
N ALA A 30 8.17 12.47 -4.26
CA ALA A 30 6.78 12.86 -4.14
C ALA A 30 6.38 13.49 -2.80
N ARG A 31 7.25 13.48 -1.78
CA ARG A 31 6.91 14.01 -0.44
C ARG A 31 6.61 15.51 -0.45
N SER A 32 7.19 16.26 -1.39
CA SER A 32 6.88 17.69 -1.60
C SER A 32 5.65 17.92 -2.49
N CYS A 33 4.99 16.84 -2.93
CA CYS A 33 3.93 16.84 -3.91
C CYS A 33 2.60 16.34 -3.35
N ARG A 34 1.51 16.71 -4.02
CA ARG A 34 0.21 16.10 -3.77
C ARG A 34 0.09 14.86 -4.62
N CYS A 35 0.18 13.70 -3.98
CA CYS A 35 0.07 12.41 -4.65
C CYS A 35 -1.07 11.57 -4.10
N HIS A 36 -1.66 10.76 -4.98
CA HIS A 36 -2.78 9.88 -4.69
C HIS A 36 -2.41 8.45 -5.07
N ILE A 37 -2.79 7.49 -4.22
CA ILE A 37 -2.83 6.07 -4.59
C ILE A 37 -4.25 5.76 -5.07
N VAL A 38 -4.35 5.31 -6.32
CA VAL A 38 -5.61 5.04 -7.00
C VAL A 38 -6.26 3.77 -6.43
N ASP A 39 -7.54 3.84 -6.07
CA ASP A 39 -8.33 2.68 -5.60
C ASP A 39 -9.49 2.28 -6.53
N TYR A 40 -9.78 3.10 -7.54
CA TYR A 40 -10.72 2.78 -8.61
C TYR A 40 -10.09 3.06 -9.98
N PRO A 41 -10.14 2.10 -10.92
CA PRO A 41 -9.50 2.28 -12.21
C PRO A 41 -10.26 3.30 -13.07
N PHE A 42 -9.52 4.06 -13.87
CA PHE A 42 -10.10 4.98 -14.84
C PHE A 42 -9.24 5.02 -16.11
N THR A 43 -9.81 5.56 -17.19
CA THR A 43 -9.12 5.70 -18.47
C THR A 43 -8.92 7.18 -18.76
N VAL A 44 -7.72 7.53 -19.21
CA VAL A 44 -7.34 8.93 -19.46
C VAL A 44 -6.40 9.02 -20.65
N LEU A 45 -6.41 10.18 -21.28
CA LEU A 45 -5.43 10.52 -22.29
C LEU A 45 -4.17 11.06 -21.64
N ALA A 46 -3.03 10.45 -21.95
CA ALA A 46 -1.76 10.85 -21.39
C ALA A 46 -0.66 10.81 -22.46
N SER A 47 0.42 11.55 -22.22
CA SER A 47 1.59 11.56 -23.07
C SER A 47 2.85 11.12 -22.32
N ARG A 48 3.77 10.51 -23.06
CA ARG A 48 5.12 10.21 -22.60
C ARG A 48 6.05 10.26 -23.80
N ASP A 49 7.17 10.96 -23.67
CA ASP A 49 8.20 11.08 -24.72
C ASP A 49 7.62 11.52 -26.09
N GLY A 50 6.63 12.43 -26.08
CA GLY A 50 5.96 12.94 -27.27
C GLY A 50 4.89 12.01 -27.88
N VAL A 51 4.68 10.82 -27.31
CA VAL A 51 3.64 9.87 -27.73
C VAL A 51 2.40 10.06 -26.89
N ARG A 52 1.28 10.40 -27.54
CA ARG A 52 -0.05 10.56 -26.91
C ARG A 52 -0.88 9.30 -27.11
N VAL A 53 -1.29 8.67 -26.01
CA VAL A 53 -2.16 7.50 -26.04
C VAL A 53 -3.16 7.51 -24.88
N ARG A 54 -4.24 6.77 -25.07
CA ARG A 54 -5.21 6.50 -24.00
C ARG A 54 -4.68 5.34 -23.15
N ILE A 55 -4.48 5.59 -21.86
CA ILE A 55 -4.02 4.58 -20.90
C ILE A 55 -5.11 4.28 -19.88
N THR A 56 -5.08 3.07 -19.33
CA THR A 56 -5.86 2.72 -18.13
C THR A 56 -4.97 2.94 -16.92
N VAL A 57 -5.41 3.79 -16.00
CA VAL A 57 -4.79 3.97 -14.69
C VAL A 57 -5.43 2.96 -13.74
N GLY A 58 -4.63 1.98 -13.31
CA GLY A 58 -5.11 0.86 -12.50
C GLY A 58 -5.13 1.16 -11.00
N ILE A 59 -5.78 0.28 -10.24
CA ILE A 59 -5.70 0.27 -8.78
C ILE A 59 -4.23 0.09 -8.35
N GLY A 60 -3.77 0.88 -7.38
CA GLY A 60 -2.38 0.90 -6.92
C GLY A 60 -1.45 1.78 -7.77
N SER A 61 -1.93 2.40 -8.85
CA SER A 61 -1.19 3.46 -9.54
C SER A 61 -0.99 4.67 -8.64
N ILE A 62 0.10 5.40 -8.86
CA ILE A 62 0.40 6.64 -8.14
C ILE A 62 0.23 7.80 -9.11
N VAL A 63 -0.54 8.81 -8.71
CA VAL A 63 -0.71 10.05 -9.48
C VAL A 63 -0.24 11.21 -8.64
N CYS A 64 0.63 12.05 -9.17
CA CYS A 64 1.16 13.23 -8.49
C CYS A 64 0.82 14.50 -9.27
N SER A 65 0.82 15.63 -8.58
CA SER A 65 0.80 16.95 -9.22
C SER A 65 1.91 17.11 -10.27
N GLY A 66 1.72 17.96 -11.26
CA GLY A 66 2.73 18.19 -12.29
C GLY A 66 4.01 18.85 -11.76
N GLY A 67 5.16 18.51 -12.35
CA GLY A 67 6.46 19.07 -11.95
C GLY A 67 7.08 18.39 -10.74
N CYS A 68 6.57 17.23 -10.36
CA CYS A 68 7.08 16.44 -9.24
C CYS A 68 8.32 15.63 -9.60
N GLY A 69 8.59 15.43 -10.90
CA GLY A 69 9.77 14.67 -11.34
C GLY A 69 9.72 13.21 -10.91
N VAL A 70 8.52 12.66 -10.72
CA VAL A 70 8.32 11.23 -10.42
C VAL A 70 8.55 10.37 -11.65
N GLY A 71 8.49 10.97 -12.84
CA GLY A 71 8.80 10.30 -14.10
C GLY A 71 7.70 9.31 -14.46
N GLY A 72 6.78 9.74 -15.34
CA GLY A 72 5.62 8.96 -15.70
C GLY A 72 4.93 9.48 -16.95
N TRP A 73 3.66 9.15 -17.07
CA TRP A 73 2.77 9.66 -18.10
C TRP A 73 2.19 11.01 -17.66
N LEU A 74 2.23 12.02 -18.51
CA LEU A 74 1.63 13.32 -18.25
C LEU A 74 0.17 13.31 -18.69
N LEU A 75 -0.75 13.71 -17.81
CA LEU A 75 -2.15 13.87 -18.18
C LEU A 75 -2.31 14.99 -19.21
N GLU A 76 -2.93 14.68 -20.35
CA GLU A 76 -3.23 15.64 -21.41
C GLU A 76 -4.57 16.34 -21.20
N GLU A 77 -5.39 15.80 -20.30
CA GLU A 77 -6.70 16.33 -19.95
C GLU A 77 -6.99 16.09 -18.47
N PRO A 78 -7.78 16.95 -17.81
CA PRO A 78 -8.19 16.73 -16.43
C PRO A 78 -9.00 15.43 -16.26
N ALA A 79 -8.73 14.69 -15.20
CA ALA A 79 -9.40 13.41 -14.91
C ALA A 79 -9.93 13.36 -13.48
N TRP A 80 -10.95 12.53 -13.25
CA TRP A 80 -11.44 12.25 -11.90
C TRP A 80 -10.74 11.01 -11.37
N CYS A 81 -10.14 11.13 -10.20
CA CYS A 81 -9.46 10.05 -9.53
C CYS A 81 -10.21 9.68 -8.25
N TYR A 82 -10.43 8.39 -8.06
CA TYR A 82 -10.73 7.85 -6.73
C TYR A 82 -9.44 7.26 -6.18
N GLY A 83 -9.14 7.63 -4.94
CA GLY A 83 -7.92 7.23 -4.28
C GLY A 83 -7.71 8.00 -3.00
N ARG A 84 -6.60 7.70 -2.34
CA ARG A 84 -6.22 8.36 -1.08
C ARG A 84 -4.98 9.20 -1.27
N ARG A 85 -5.04 10.42 -0.73
CA ARG A 85 -3.92 11.35 -0.75
C ARG A 85 -2.87 10.93 0.26
N ILE A 86 -1.62 10.90 -0.18
CA ILE A 86 -0.44 10.61 0.63
C ILE A 86 0.10 11.92 1.22
N GLY A 87 0.60 11.89 2.45
CA GLY A 87 1.27 13.03 3.11
C GLY A 87 0.38 13.81 4.09
N ASP A 88 0.99 14.25 5.18
CA ASP A 88 0.39 14.99 6.30
C ASP A 88 -0.81 14.26 6.93
N CYS A 89 -0.73 12.93 6.99
CA CYS A 89 -1.78 12.07 7.52
C CYS A 89 -1.36 11.43 8.85
N LYS A 90 -2.33 11.18 9.74
CA LYS A 90 -2.09 10.47 11.01
C LYS A 90 -2.44 9.00 10.84
N CYS A 91 -1.56 8.11 11.31
CA CYS A 91 -1.75 6.68 11.20
C CYS A 91 -1.31 5.96 12.47
N LEU A 92 -2.14 5.05 12.97
CA LEU A 92 -1.76 4.16 14.05
C LEU A 92 -0.84 3.07 13.50
N TYR A 93 0.18 2.69 14.26
CA TYR A 93 1.14 1.68 13.83
C TYR A 93 1.48 0.69 14.93
N HIS A 94 1.44 -0.59 14.61
CA HIS A 94 1.86 -1.69 15.48
C HIS A 94 2.98 -2.46 14.79
N GLY A 95 4.20 -2.45 15.30
CA GLY A 95 5.32 -3.12 14.63
C GLY A 95 6.69 -2.67 15.10
N SER A 96 7.70 -2.82 14.25
CA SER A 96 9.08 -2.42 14.53
C SER A 96 9.29 -0.90 14.43
N GLY A 97 10.24 -0.37 15.20
CA GLY A 97 10.59 1.05 15.14
C GLY A 97 11.10 1.50 13.76
N GLU A 98 11.78 0.62 13.03
CA GLU A 98 12.26 0.88 11.67
C GLU A 98 11.10 1.08 10.68
N GLY A 99 10.04 0.27 10.79
CA GLY A 99 8.86 0.42 9.95
C GLY A 99 8.09 1.71 10.23
N ALA A 100 8.00 2.11 11.51
CA ALA A 100 7.45 3.41 11.89
C ALA A 100 8.28 4.56 11.29
N ALA A 101 9.62 4.53 11.47
CA ALA A 101 10.53 5.55 10.94
C ALA A 101 10.46 5.66 9.40
N MET A 102 10.28 4.54 8.69
CA MET A 102 10.10 4.54 7.24
C MET A 102 8.83 5.29 6.82
N LEU A 103 7.71 5.08 7.51
CA LEU A 103 6.46 5.81 7.23
C LEU A 103 6.57 7.30 7.56
N GLU A 104 7.24 7.64 8.65
CA GLU A 104 7.54 9.04 9.00
C GLU A 104 8.43 9.73 7.96
N ALA A 105 9.43 9.03 7.43
CA ALA A 105 10.28 9.52 6.35
C ALA A 105 9.50 9.84 5.07
N LEU A 106 8.31 9.24 4.91
CA LEU A 106 7.39 9.45 3.79
C LEU A 106 6.27 10.45 4.10
N GLY A 107 6.35 11.15 5.23
CA GLY A 107 5.40 12.21 5.60
C GLY A 107 4.12 11.72 6.28
N VAL A 108 4.12 10.51 6.85
CA VAL A 108 3.03 10.01 7.71
C VAL A 108 3.34 10.31 9.17
N HIS A 109 2.42 10.92 9.91
CA HIS A 109 2.51 11.06 11.35
C HIS A 109 2.10 9.73 12.02
N VAL A 110 3.11 9.00 12.51
CA VAL A 110 2.89 7.68 13.10
C VAL A 110 2.66 7.77 14.60
N GLU A 111 1.58 7.17 15.08
CA GLU A 111 1.35 6.93 16.51
C GLU A 111 1.49 5.42 16.78
N VAL A 112 2.54 5.06 17.51
CA VAL A 112 2.81 3.65 17.82
C VAL A 112 1.88 3.18 18.93
N VAL A 113 1.14 2.10 18.68
CA VAL A 113 0.25 1.45 19.65
C VAL A 113 0.90 0.19 20.23
N GLY A 114 0.51 -0.18 21.45
CA GLY A 114 1.19 -1.25 22.20
C GLY A 114 0.73 -2.67 21.83
N SER A 115 -0.41 -2.80 21.16
CA SER A 115 -0.99 -4.11 20.81
C SER A 115 -1.81 -4.10 19.53
N LEU A 116 -1.95 -5.29 18.93
CA LEU A 116 -2.84 -5.49 17.78
C LEU A 116 -4.31 -5.21 18.16
N GLY A 117 -4.75 -5.64 19.34
CA GLY A 117 -6.11 -5.37 19.83
C GLY A 117 -6.41 -3.87 19.89
N GLU A 118 -5.50 -3.07 20.46
CA GLU A 118 -5.64 -1.61 20.52
C GLU A 118 -5.77 -0.97 19.12
N LEU A 119 -5.00 -1.45 18.15
CA LEU A 119 -5.08 -1.02 16.75
C LEU A 119 -6.46 -1.32 16.16
N LEU A 120 -6.93 -2.57 16.29
CA LEU A 120 -8.19 -3.03 15.70
C LEU A 120 -9.39 -2.34 16.35
N ASP A 121 -9.37 -2.17 17.67
CA ASP A 121 -10.39 -1.44 18.42
C ASP A 121 -10.46 0.03 18.00
N SER A 122 -9.30 0.65 17.75
CA SER A 122 -9.25 2.04 17.27
C SER A 122 -9.75 2.14 15.82
N ALA A 123 -9.39 1.18 14.97
CA ALA A 123 -9.90 1.10 13.60
C ALA A 123 -11.43 0.87 13.57
N ALA A 124 -11.97 0.10 14.51
CA ALA A 124 -13.41 -0.07 14.68
C ALA A 124 -14.12 1.27 14.97
N ARG A 125 -13.43 2.19 15.67
CA ARG A 125 -13.92 3.53 16.02
C ARG A 125 -13.59 4.64 15.00
N GLY A 126 -13.00 4.30 13.85
CA GLY A 126 -12.73 5.27 12.77
C GLY A 126 -11.25 5.59 12.54
N ALA A 127 -10.34 5.05 13.35
CA ALA A 127 -8.91 5.25 13.11
C ALA A 127 -8.41 4.48 11.86
N ARG A 128 -7.29 4.92 11.32
CA ARG A 128 -6.56 4.22 10.25
C ARG A 128 -5.26 3.68 10.81
N GLY A 129 -4.85 2.50 10.37
CA GLY A 129 -3.62 1.94 10.91
C GLY A 129 -3.00 0.79 10.14
N VAL A 130 -1.76 0.48 10.52
CA VAL A 130 -0.95 -0.56 9.90
C VAL A 130 -0.33 -1.41 10.99
N ALA A 131 -0.31 -2.73 10.79
CA ALA A 131 0.38 -3.66 11.67
C ALA A 131 1.40 -4.50 10.91
N LEU A 132 2.62 -4.60 11.44
CA LEU A 132 3.56 -5.67 11.15
C LEU A 132 3.44 -6.71 12.27
N LEU A 133 2.97 -7.91 11.91
CA LEU A 133 2.72 -8.98 12.86
C LEU A 133 4.00 -9.72 13.30
N PRO A 134 5.00 -9.98 12.45
CA PRO A 134 6.24 -10.58 12.92
C PRO A 134 6.96 -9.60 13.84
N GLY A 135 7.29 -10.07 15.05
CA GLY A 135 7.79 -9.23 16.15
C GLY A 135 6.72 -8.88 17.20
N SER A 136 5.43 -9.11 16.92
CA SER A 136 4.40 -8.99 17.95
C SER A 136 4.55 -10.09 19.00
N LYS A 137 4.65 -9.69 20.27
CA LYS A 137 4.59 -10.62 21.42
C LYS A 137 3.14 -10.90 21.87
N SER A 138 2.14 -10.53 21.07
CA SER A 138 0.73 -10.76 21.39
C SER A 138 0.38 -12.24 21.27
N LEU A 139 -0.48 -12.72 22.18
CA LEU A 139 -1.07 -14.07 22.12
C LEU A 139 -1.99 -14.26 20.90
N GLU A 140 -2.37 -13.17 20.24
CA GLU A 140 -3.26 -13.16 19.06
C GLU A 140 -2.51 -13.37 17.74
N VAL A 141 -1.23 -13.73 17.79
CA VAL A 141 -0.40 -13.96 16.61
C VAL A 141 0.30 -15.31 16.72
N SER A 142 0.16 -16.15 15.70
CA SER A 142 0.90 -17.40 15.55
C SER A 142 2.06 -17.19 14.58
N VAL A 143 3.29 -17.45 15.04
CA VAL A 143 4.49 -17.34 14.20
C VAL A 143 4.91 -18.71 13.69
N GLY A 144 5.04 -18.83 12.37
CA GLY A 144 5.49 -20.02 11.67
C GLY A 144 6.78 -19.77 10.86
N GLY A 145 7.31 -20.84 10.29
CA GLY A 145 8.44 -20.78 9.37
C GLY A 145 8.10 -20.06 8.05
N GLY A 146 9.13 -19.77 7.29
CA GLY A 146 9.04 -19.11 6.00
C GLY A 146 8.27 -19.88 4.93
N VAL A 147 7.84 -19.16 3.90
CA VAL A 147 7.19 -19.74 2.71
C VAL A 147 7.77 -19.13 1.45
N CYS A 148 7.92 -19.95 0.42
CA CYS A 148 8.24 -19.54 -0.93
C CYS A 148 7.09 -19.90 -1.87
N GLY A 149 6.78 -19.01 -2.81
CA GLY A 149 5.70 -19.24 -3.75
C GLY A 149 5.43 -18.05 -4.65
N ARG A 150 4.47 -18.21 -5.55
CA ARG A 150 3.96 -17.08 -6.33
C ARG A 150 3.06 -16.22 -5.47
N LEU A 151 3.17 -14.91 -5.64
CA LEU A 151 2.19 -13.97 -5.09
C LEU A 151 0.82 -14.24 -5.71
N ARG A 152 -0.23 -14.16 -4.91
CA ARG A 152 -1.61 -14.33 -5.34
C ARG A 152 -2.48 -13.25 -4.75
N SER A 153 -3.23 -12.59 -5.61
CA SER A 153 -4.25 -11.63 -5.21
C SER A 153 -5.42 -12.39 -4.59
N MET A 154 -5.77 -12.07 -3.36
CA MET A 154 -7.00 -12.55 -2.71
C MET A 154 -8.11 -11.49 -2.76
N ASN A 155 -7.73 -10.21 -2.87
CA ASN A 155 -8.64 -9.11 -3.16
C ASN A 155 -8.01 -8.11 -4.15
N PRO A 156 -8.28 -8.23 -5.46
CA PRO A 156 -7.65 -7.39 -6.49
C PRO A 156 -8.19 -5.95 -6.51
N LEU A 157 -9.20 -5.63 -5.69
CA LEU A 157 -9.77 -4.29 -5.58
C LEU A 157 -9.09 -3.44 -4.50
N HIS A 158 -8.17 -4.02 -3.74
CA HIS A 158 -7.37 -3.28 -2.76
C HIS A 158 -5.96 -3.02 -3.31
N PRO A 159 -5.35 -1.83 -3.11
CA PRO A 159 -4.00 -1.51 -3.61
C PRO A 159 -2.92 -2.53 -3.23
N VAL A 160 -3.01 -3.18 -2.07
CA VAL A 160 -2.12 -4.29 -1.70
C VAL A 160 -2.32 -5.52 -2.58
N GLY A 161 -3.57 -5.89 -2.86
CA GLY A 161 -3.90 -7.14 -3.54
C GLY A 161 -3.50 -7.15 -5.02
N VAL A 162 -3.43 -5.98 -5.67
CA VAL A 162 -3.05 -5.87 -7.10
C VAL A 162 -1.65 -6.43 -7.38
N PHE A 163 -0.75 -6.38 -6.39
CA PHE A 163 0.61 -6.91 -6.47
C PHE A 163 0.64 -8.43 -6.59
N GLY A 164 -0.48 -9.11 -6.29
CA GLY A 164 -0.67 -10.52 -6.54
C GLY A 164 -0.82 -10.90 -8.01
N LYS A 165 -0.84 -9.93 -8.93
CA LYS A 165 -0.79 -10.15 -10.39
C LYS A 165 0.64 -10.22 -10.94
N ALA A 166 1.65 -9.90 -10.12
CA ALA A 166 3.03 -10.10 -10.52
C ALA A 166 3.33 -11.61 -10.61
N ASP A 167 3.84 -12.07 -11.75
CA ASP A 167 4.30 -13.47 -11.93
C ASP A 167 5.55 -13.83 -11.10
N GLY A 168 5.93 -12.97 -10.15
CA GLY A 168 7.12 -13.10 -9.32
C GLY A 168 6.98 -14.21 -8.28
N HIS A 169 8.00 -15.06 -8.23
CA HIS A 169 8.25 -15.92 -7.08
C HIS A 169 8.85 -15.09 -5.95
N VAL A 170 8.31 -15.21 -4.75
CA VAL A 170 8.80 -14.52 -3.55
C VAL A 170 8.97 -15.53 -2.42
N CYS A 171 9.90 -15.21 -1.52
CA CYS A 171 10.13 -15.95 -0.30
C CYS A 171 10.07 -14.98 0.88
N VAL A 172 9.51 -15.45 1.98
CA VAL A 172 9.58 -14.78 3.28
C VAL A 172 10.14 -15.77 4.28
N GLU A 173 11.00 -15.29 5.18
CA GLU A 173 11.69 -16.14 6.15
C GLU A 173 10.80 -16.52 7.33
N ARG A 174 9.87 -15.63 7.68
CA ARG A 174 8.95 -15.79 8.79
C ARG A 174 7.56 -15.34 8.38
N LEU A 175 6.57 -16.12 8.81
CA LEU A 175 5.17 -15.76 8.69
C LEU A 175 4.55 -15.62 10.06
N ALA A 176 3.73 -14.58 10.22
CA ALA A 176 2.90 -14.34 11.37
C ALA A 176 1.45 -14.29 10.90
N GLU A 177 0.61 -15.15 11.46
CA GLU A 177 -0.82 -15.22 11.16
C GLU A 177 -1.61 -14.73 12.38
N PRO A 178 -2.62 -13.86 12.19
CA PRO A 178 -3.53 -13.50 13.26
C PRO A 178 -4.37 -14.72 13.66
N VAL A 179 -4.53 -14.95 14.97
CA VAL A 179 -5.32 -16.05 15.53
C VAL A 179 -6.39 -15.54 16.50
N GLY A 180 -7.29 -16.44 16.91
CA GLY A 180 -8.35 -16.11 17.86
C GLY A 180 -9.54 -15.38 17.21
N PRO A 181 -10.40 -14.73 18.02
CA PRO A 181 -11.63 -14.09 17.55
C PRO A 181 -11.39 -12.98 16.52
N ALA A 182 -10.32 -12.20 16.68
CA ALA A 182 -9.95 -11.11 15.77
C ALA A 182 -9.74 -11.59 14.33
N ALA A 183 -9.22 -12.81 14.14
CA ALA A 183 -8.99 -13.38 12.82
C ALA A 183 -10.28 -13.54 11.98
N ARG A 184 -11.46 -13.65 12.61
CA ARG A 184 -12.74 -13.76 11.91
C ARG A 184 -13.17 -12.45 11.23
N GLY A 185 -12.69 -11.31 11.72
CA GLY A 185 -12.99 -9.99 11.16
C GLY A 185 -12.03 -9.57 10.05
N LEU A 186 -11.05 -10.41 9.70
CA LEU A 186 -9.99 -10.07 8.75
C LEU A 186 -10.30 -10.63 7.36
N THR A 187 -10.30 -9.73 6.38
CA THR A 187 -10.44 -10.09 4.96
C THR A 187 -9.05 -10.28 4.36
N PRO A 188 -8.74 -11.43 3.73
CA PRO A 188 -7.44 -11.63 3.10
C PRO A 188 -7.25 -10.72 1.88
N LEU A 189 -6.07 -10.11 1.74
CA LEU A 189 -5.72 -9.22 0.63
C LEU A 189 -4.74 -9.86 -0.35
N LEU A 190 -3.67 -10.44 0.18
CA LEU A 190 -2.53 -10.95 -0.59
C LEU A 190 -2.01 -12.23 0.07
N GLY A 191 -1.54 -13.17 -0.73
CA GLY A 191 -0.96 -14.43 -0.27
C GLY A 191 0.26 -14.89 -1.06
N ILE A 192 0.99 -15.85 -0.48
CA ILE A 192 2.05 -16.62 -1.14
C ILE A 192 1.59 -18.08 -1.20
N GLY A 193 1.31 -18.57 -2.41
CA GLY A 193 0.75 -19.92 -2.59
C GLY A 193 -0.64 -20.06 -1.93
N ARG A 194 -0.73 -20.85 -0.85
CA ARG A 194 -1.96 -21.05 -0.06
C ARG A 194 -1.98 -20.25 1.25
N LYS A 195 -0.89 -19.55 1.57
CA LYS A 195 -0.74 -18.80 2.82
C LYS A 195 -1.10 -17.34 2.59
N THR A 196 -1.92 -16.78 3.48
CA THR A 196 -2.23 -15.34 3.48
C THR A 196 -1.10 -14.59 4.15
N VAL A 197 -0.70 -13.46 3.59
CA VAL A 197 0.42 -12.64 4.09
C VAL A 197 0.03 -11.19 4.34
N ALA A 198 -1.13 -10.75 3.85
CA ALA A 198 -1.70 -9.45 4.20
C ALA A 198 -3.23 -9.56 4.37
N TRP A 199 -3.76 -8.83 5.35
CA TRP A 199 -5.18 -8.79 5.68
C TRP A 199 -5.67 -7.35 5.83
N LEU A 200 -6.97 -7.19 5.64
CA LEU A 200 -7.73 -5.98 5.86
C LEU A 200 -8.70 -6.19 7.02
N PHE A 201 -8.66 -5.29 7.98
CA PHE A 201 -9.75 -5.08 8.93
C PHE A 201 -10.53 -3.83 8.52
N ARG A 202 -11.86 -3.95 8.41
CA ARG A 202 -12.73 -2.84 8.03
C ARG A 202 -13.79 -2.61 9.10
N GLY A 203 -13.68 -1.49 9.82
CA GLY A 203 -14.65 -1.00 10.79
C GLY A 203 -15.28 0.30 10.30
N MET A 204 -15.44 1.29 11.20
CA MET A 204 -15.67 2.68 10.77
C MET A 204 -14.42 3.28 10.11
N GLY A 205 -13.24 2.79 10.48
CA GLY A 205 -11.96 3.06 9.84
C GLY A 205 -11.40 1.80 9.18
N GLU A 206 -10.07 1.71 9.09
CA GLU A 206 -9.40 0.67 8.33
C GLU A 206 -8.04 0.32 8.92
N ALA A 207 -7.71 -0.96 9.00
CA ALA A 207 -6.35 -1.39 9.30
C ALA A 207 -5.85 -2.46 8.33
N VAL A 208 -4.60 -2.34 7.90
CA VAL A 208 -3.94 -3.37 7.11
C VAL A 208 -2.87 -4.06 7.94
N LEU A 209 -2.93 -5.38 7.98
CA LEU A 209 -2.04 -6.23 8.76
C LEU A 209 -1.13 -6.99 7.80
N TYR A 210 0.16 -6.98 8.04
CA TYR A 210 1.17 -7.70 7.28
C TYR A 210 1.76 -8.81 8.13
N GLY A 211 1.65 -10.05 7.63
CA GLY A 211 2.12 -11.27 8.27
C GLY A 211 3.57 -11.60 7.97
N PHE A 212 4.32 -10.66 7.42
CA PHE A 212 5.71 -10.83 7.05
C PHE A 212 6.44 -9.52 7.36
N GLU A 213 7.75 -9.62 7.57
CA GLU A 213 8.61 -8.45 7.62
C GLU A 213 9.02 -8.12 6.18
N PRO A 214 8.75 -6.90 5.71
CA PRO A 214 9.25 -6.47 4.41
C PRO A 214 10.78 -6.57 4.37
N SER A 215 11.33 -7.23 3.35
CA SER A 215 12.78 -7.19 3.10
C SER A 215 13.19 -5.76 2.72
N GLU A 216 14.37 -5.32 3.16
CA GLU A 216 14.99 -4.07 2.69
C GLU A 216 15.19 -4.04 1.17
N ALA A 217 15.28 -5.21 0.54
CA ALA A 217 15.36 -5.30 -0.91
C ALA A 217 13.99 -4.99 -1.55
N PRO A 218 13.96 -4.16 -2.61
CA PRO A 218 12.73 -3.83 -3.34
C PRO A 218 12.19 -5.07 -4.07
N SER A 219 11.39 -5.84 -3.35
CA SER A 219 10.60 -6.97 -3.83
C SER A 219 9.17 -6.52 -4.11
N PRO A 220 8.43 -7.19 -5.00
CA PRO A 220 7.01 -6.88 -5.22
C PRO A 220 6.19 -6.92 -3.93
N LEU A 221 6.57 -7.77 -2.98
CA LEU A 221 5.92 -7.88 -1.68
C LEU A 221 6.24 -6.68 -0.76
N GLY A 222 7.48 -6.21 -0.73
CA GLY A 222 7.87 -5.00 0.00
C GLY A 222 7.17 -3.76 -0.57
N VAL A 223 7.07 -3.65 -1.90
CA VAL A 223 6.32 -2.57 -2.54
C VAL A 223 4.82 -2.65 -2.23
N ALA A 224 4.23 -3.85 -2.24
CA ALA A 224 2.84 -4.05 -1.85
C ALA A 224 2.57 -3.56 -0.42
N ALA A 225 3.47 -3.89 0.52
CA ALA A 225 3.38 -3.44 1.90
C ALA A 225 3.47 -1.92 2.01
N LEU A 226 4.41 -1.31 1.28
CA LEU A 226 4.63 0.13 1.30
C LEU A 226 3.43 0.91 0.73
N VAL A 227 3.01 0.56 -0.49
CA VAL A 227 1.85 1.19 -1.15
C VAL A 227 0.58 0.96 -0.33
N GLY A 228 0.39 -0.24 0.21
CA GLY A 228 -0.74 -0.53 1.06
C GLY A 228 -0.76 0.26 2.36
N ALA A 229 0.40 0.42 3.02
CA ALA A 229 0.50 1.22 4.22
C ALA A 229 0.18 2.69 3.93
N LEU A 230 0.77 3.27 2.88
CA LEU A 230 0.50 4.65 2.48
C LEU A 230 -0.95 4.87 2.07
N TYR A 231 -1.56 3.92 1.36
CA TYR A 231 -2.98 3.98 1.03
C TYR A 231 -3.85 3.95 2.30
N THR A 232 -3.58 3.01 3.20
CA THR A 232 -4.35 2.86 4.45
C THR A 232 -4.25 4.11 5.32
N CYS A 233 -3.04 4.68 5.43
CA CYS A 233 -2.78 5.89 6.19
C CYS A 233 -3.23 7.18 5.47
N GLY A 234 -3.39 7.16 4.14
CA GLY A 234 -3.73 8.33 3.34
C GLY A 234 -5.11 8.90 3.67
N VAL A 235 -5.37 10.15 3.29
CA VAL A 235 -6.63 10.87 3.55
C VAL A 235 -7.61 10.64 2.39
N GLU A 236 -8.90 10.51 2.70
CA GLU A 236 -9.94 10.50 1.66
C GLU A 236 -10.28 11.96 1.31
N ASP A 237 -10.17 12.32 0.02
CA ASP A 237 -10.50 13.66 -0.52
C ASP A 237 -11.87 13.66 -1.24
#